data_AF-A0A354IQY9-F1
#
_entry.id   AF-A0A354IQY9-F1
#
_cell.length_a   1.000
_cell.length_b   1.000
_cell.length_c   1.000
_cell.angle_alpha   90.00
_cell.angle_beta   90.00
_cell.angle_gamma   90.00
#
_symmetry.space_group_name_H-M   'P 1'
#
loop_
_entity.id
_entity.type
_entity.pdbx_description
1 polymer ?
#
loop_
_entity_poly.entity_id
_entity_poly.type
_entity_poly.pdbx_seq_one_letter_code
_entity_poly.pdbx_strand_id
1 'polypeptide(L)' 'METKLTLKVPADELERLRRHPVLHERALGEPVEHHLVDTYYDTPERALWKAGLTLRVR' A
#
# COMPACT_ATOMS: atom_id res chain seq x y z
N MET A 1 16.20 -5.23 1.81
CA MET A 1 15.36 -5.08 3.01
C MET A 1 14.38 -3.97 2.72
N GLU A 2 13.07 -4.24 2.76
CA GLU A 2 12.04 -3.20 2.63
C GLU A 2 11.70 -2.66 4.04
N THR A 3 11.47 -1.36 4.17
CA THR A 3 11.00 -0.75 5.41
C THR A 3 9.84 0.17 5.07
N LYS A 4 8.67 -0.06 5.69
CA LYS A 4 7.42 0.63 5.37
C LYS A 4 6.58 0.89 6.61
N LEU A 5 5.94 2.06 6.65
CA LEU A 5 4.86 2.38 7.59
C LEU A 5 3.55 2.47 6.81
N THR A 6 2.51 1.74 7.24
CA THR A 6 1.18 1.77 6.62
C THR A 6 0.17 2.26 7.64
N LEU A 7 -0.66 3.22 7.23
CA LEU A 7 -1.70 3.81 8.07
C LEU A 7 -3.07 3.53 7.44
N LYS A 8 -4.09 3.27 8.27
CA LYS A 8 -5.48 3.23 7.81
C LYS A 8 -6.04 4.64 7.82
N VAL A 9 -6.72 5.03 6.75
CA VAL A 9 -7.34 6.35 6.60
C VAL A 9 -8.82 6.14 6.30
N PRO A 10 -9.75 6.79 7.02
CA PRO A 10 -11.16 6.80 6.65
C PRO A 10 -11.35 7.35 5.23
N ALA A 11 -12.28 6.77 4.47
CA ALA A 11 -12.45 7.12 3.06
C ALA A 11 -12.88 8.59 2.86
N ASP A 12 -13.70 9.11 3.76
CA ASP A 12 -14.16 10.50 3.84
C ASP A 12 -13.05 11.50 4.19
N GLU A 13 -11.96 11.02 4.78
CA GLU A 13 -10.81 11.83 5.18
C GLU A 13 -9.68 11.86 4.13
N LEU A 14 -9.77 11.03 3.08
CA LEU A 14 -8.71 10.86 2.09
C LEU A 14 -8.38 12.17 1.36
N GLU A 15 -9.41 12.93 0.99
CA GLU A 15 -9.25 14.22 0.32
C GLU A 15 -8.58 15.28 1.20
N ARG A 16 -8.91 15.28 2.51
CA ARG A 16 -8.24 16.17 3.46
C ARG A 16 -6.77 15.80 3.62
N LEU A 17 -6.45 14.50 3.66
CA LEU A 17 -5.07 14.03 3.75
C LEU A 17 -4.26 14.42 2.50
N ARG A 18 -4.82 14.22 1.29
CA ARG A 18 -4.16 14.60 0.03
C ARG A 18 -3.77 16.08 -0.03
N ARG A 19 -4.58 16.96 0.57
CA ARG A 19 -4.35 18.41 0.62
C ARG A 19 -3.56 18.87 1.85
N HIS A 20 -3.08 17.95 2.67
CA HIS A 20 -2.46 18.30 3.94
C HIS A 20 -1.12 19.03 3.70
N PRO A 21 -0.89 20.23 4.30
CA PRO A 21 0.31 21.03 4.03
C PRO A 21 1.62 20.28 4.24
N VAL A 22 1.72 19.48 5.31
CA VAL A 22 2.93 18.67 5.61
C VAL A 22 3.29 17.70 4.48
N LEU A 23 2.31 17.10 3.79
CA LEU A 23 2.60 16.20 2.68
C LEU A 23 3.07 16.98 1.45
N HIS A 24 2.47 18.15 1.20
CA HIS A 24 2.85 19.02 0.09
C HIS A 24 4.26 19.62 0.28
N GLU A 25 4.56 20.15 1.47
CA GLU A 25 5.86 20.77 1.81
C GLU A 25 7.02 19.77 1.77
N ARG A 26 6.74 18.47 1.94
CA ARG A 26 7.75 17.39 1.96
C ARG A 26 7.71 16.52 0.69
N ALA A 27 6.88 16.86 -0.29
CA ALA A 27 6.77 16.11 -1.52
C ALA A 27 8.09 16.21 -2.33
N LEU A 28 8.57 15.07 -2.83
CA LEU A 28 9.75 15.02 -3.72
C LEU A 28 9.36 15.21 -5.21
N GLY A 29 8.07 15.33 -5.49
CA GLY A 29 7.48 15.46 -6.82
C GLY A 29 5.96 15.33 -6.76
N GLU A 30 5.30 15.51 -7.89
CA GLU A 30 3.85 15.36 -7.99
C GLU A 30 3.44 13.89 -7.69
N PRO A 31 2.48 13.64 -6.80
CA PRO A 31 1.95 12.30 -6.57
C PRO A 31 1.29 11.74 -7.85
N VAL A 32 1.66 10.52 -8.24
CA VAL A 32 1.03 9.82 -9.37
C VAL A 32 0.19 8.67 -8.84
N GLU A 33 -1.07 8.63 -9.25
CA GLU A 33 -1.95 7.51 -8.97
C GLU A 33 -1.74 6.40 -10.01
N HIS A 34 -1.50 5.18 -9.54
CA HIS A 34 -1.35 4.00 -10.39
C HIS A 34 -2.46 3.00 -10.11
N HIS A 35 -3.10 2.51 -11.16
CA HIS A 35 -3.99 1.37 -11.07
C HIS A 35 -3.15 0.08 -11.07
N LEU A 36 -3.17 -0.66 -9.97
CA LEU A 36 -2.38 -1.88 -9.78
C LEU A 36 -3.31 -3.06 -9.57
N VAL A 37 -3.10 -4.14 -10.32
CA VAL A 37 -3.86 -5.39 -10.20
C VAL A 37 -2.92 -6.46 -9.65
N ASP A 38 -3.28 -7.04 -8.51
CA ASP A 38 -2.50 -8.09 -7.87
C ASP A 38 -3.26 -9.42 -7.92
N THR A 39 -2.61 -10.48 -8.42
CA THR A 39 -3.08 -11.85 -8.21
C THR A 39 -2.24 -12.51 -7.12
N TYR A 40 -2.89 -12.89 -6.02
CA TYR A 40 -2.25 -13.54 -4.87
C TYR A 40 -2.30 -15.06 -5.00
N TYR A 41 -1.21 -15.73 -4.65
CA TYR A 41 -1.10 -17.19 -4.70
C TYR A 41 -0.72 -17.73 -3.33
N ASP A 42 -1.29 -18.88 -3.00
CA ASP A 42 -0.91 -19.73 -1.87
C ASP A 42 -1.23 -21.19 -2.23
N THR A 43 -0.82 -22.14 -1.39
CA THR A 43 -1.26 -23.53 -1.51
C THR A 43 -2.64 -23.72 -0.85
N PRO A 44 -3.38 -24.80 -1.17
CA PRO A 44 -4.65 -25.10 -0.48
C PRO A 44 -4.52 -25.14 1.04
N GLU A 45 -3.36 -25.56 1.56
CA GLU A 45 -3.05 -25.67 2.98
C GLU A 45 -2.54 -24.36 3.62
N ARG A 46 -2.44 -23.28 2.84
CA ARG A 46 -1.95 -21.95 3.25
C ARG A 46 -0.50 -21.96 3.74
N ALA A 47 0.37 -22.68 3.03
CA ALA A 47 1.76 -22.85 3.44
C ALA A 47 2.54 -21.52 3.48
N LEU A 48 2.30 -20.60 2.53
CA LEU A 48 3.01 -19.31 2.51
C LEU A 48 2.56 -18.43 3.66
N TRP A 49 1.25 -18.32 3.90
CA TRP A 49 0.72 -17.56 5.02
C TRP A 49 1.26 -18.05 6.38
N LYS A 50 1.30 -19.37 6.60
CA LYS A 50 1.86 -19.96 7.83
C LYS A 50 3.35 -19.65 8.01
N ALA A 51 4.08 -19.49 6.91
CA ALA A 51 5.49 -19.09 6.93
C ALA A 51 5.69 -17.56 7.03
N GLY A 52 4.60 -16.76 7.12
CA GLY A 52 4.68 -15.31 7.13
C GLY A 52 5.09 -14.71 5.77
N LEU A 53 4.88 -15.44 4.68
CA LEU A 53 5.24 -15.05 3.32
C LEU A 53 4.01 -14.70 2.50
N THR A 54 4.21 -13.94 1.43
CA THR A 54 3.18 -13.61 0.45
C THR A 54 3.79 -13.67 -0.95
N LEU A 55 3.09 -14.33 -1.89
CA LEU A 55 3.46 -14.39 -3.30
C LEU A 55 2.35 -13.73 -4.13
N ARG A 56 2.74 -12.82 -5.04
CA ARG A 56 1.81 -12.19 -5.98
C ARG A 56 2.46 -11.91 -7.33
N VAL A 57 1.63 -11.89 -8.36
CA VAL A 57 1.96 -11.27 -9.67
C VAL A 57 1.21 -9.94 -9.74
N ARG A 58 1.96 -8.87 -9.99
CA ARG A 58 1.47 -7.51 -10.21
C ARG A 58 1.79 -7.09 -11.64
#